data_AF-D8FHY2-F1
#
_entry.id   AF-D8FHY2-F1
#
_cell.length_a   1.000
_cell.length_b   1.000
_cell.length_c   1.000
_cell.angle_alpha   90.00
_cell.angle_beta   90.00
_cell.angle_gamma   90.00
#
_symmetry.space_group_name_H-M   'P 1'
#
loop_
_entity.id
_entity.type
_entity.pdbx_description
1 polymer ?
#
loop_
_entity_poly.entity_id
_entity_poly.type
_entity_poly.pdbx_seq_one_letter_code
_entity_poly.pdbx_strand_id
1 'polypeptide(L)' 'MKDMLDNGTVVNGKMIETPKSFQVACNVMTQIIAQIASNQYGGQSIDISCLGKYLRRSFDKNLSTAIETLGDVDLAEK' A
#
# COMPACT_ATOMS: atom_id res chain seq x y z
N MET A 1 0.50 -7.24 9.97
CA MET A 1 0.39 -6.30 8.84
C MET A 1 1.04 -6.83 7.57
N LYS A 2 2.35 -7.09 7.54
CA LYS A 2 3.05 -7.63 6.34
C LYS A 2 2.33 -8.83 5.71
N ASP A 3 2.00 -9.85 6.51
CA ASP A 3 1.29 -11.04 6.03
C ASP A 3 -0.08 -10.73 5.40
N MET A 4 -0.91 -9.94 6.10
CA MET A 4 -2.23 -9.48 5.61
C MET A 4 -2.15 -8.69 4.30
N LEU A 5 -1.05 -7.97 4.07
CA LEU A 5 -0.83 -7.24 2.82
C LEU A 5 -0.24 -8.14 1.73
N ASP A 6 0.63 -9.09 2.08
CA ASP A 6 1.36 -9.95 1.14
C ASP A 6 0.48 -11.06 0.56
N ASN A 7 -0.35 -11.67 1.41
CA ASN A 7 -1.16 -12.85 1.11
C ASN A 7 -2.66 -12.55 0.94
N GLY A 8 -3.03 -11.27 1.11
CA GLY A 8 -4.42 -10.86 1.19
C GLY A 8 -5.02 -11.08 2.58
N THR A 9 -6.13 -10.42 2.85
CA THR A 9 -6.83 -10.51 4.15
C THR A 9 -8.32 -10.23 4.00
N VAL A 10 -9.14 -10.82 4.87
CA VAL A 10 -10.57 -10.47 4.92
C VAL A 10 -10.74 -9.22 5.76
N VAL A 11 -11.39 -8.20 5.22
CA VAL A 11 -11.75 -6.97 5.93
C VAL A 11 -13.24 -6.74 5.75
N ASN A 12 -13.98 -6.62 6.86
CA ASN A 12 -15.44 -6.44 6.86
C ASN A 12 -16.18 -7.48 5.97
N GLY A 13 -15.80 -8.75 6.08
CA GLY A 13 -16.40 -9.85 5.32
C GLY A 13 -16.06 -9.90 3.83
N LYS A 14 -15.19 -9.00 3.34
CA LYS A 14 -14.73 -9.00 1.94
C LYS A 14 -13.26 -9.40 1.85
N MET A 15 -12.93 -10.24 0.86
CA MET A 15 -11.55 -10.59 0.54
C MET A 15 -10.84 -9.38 -0.07
N ILE A 16 -9.78 -8.92 0.56
CA ILE A 16 -8.86 -7.93 0.02
C ILE A 16 -7.65 -8.67 -0.53
N GLU A 17 -7.41 -8.52 -1.83
CA GLU A 17 -6.20 -9.06 -2.48
C GLU A 17 -4.96 -8.22 -2.14
N THR A 18 -3.79 -8.80 -2.42
CA THR A 18 -2.49 -8.12 -2.32
C THR A 18 -2.50 -6.78 -3.09
N PRO A 19 -2.24 -5.64 -2.43
CA PRO A 19 -2.23 -4.33 -3.07
C PRO A 19 -1.26 -4.23 -4.25
N LYS A 20 -1.66 -3.49 -5.29
CA LYS A 20 -0.83 -3.26 -6.49
C LYS A 20 -0.23 -1.86 -6.57
N SER A 21 -0.48 -1.01 -5.57
CA SER A 21 0.08 0.33 -5.44
C SER A 21 0.21 0.73 -3.97
N PHE A 22 1.05 1.73 -3.70
CA PHE A 22 1.22 2.31 -2.37
C PHE A 22 -0.09 2.84 -1.80
N GLN A 23 -0.84 3.61 -2.60
CA GLN A 23 -2.13 4.16 -2.17
C GLN A 23 -3.13 3.06 -1.77
N VAL A 24 -3.24 1.99 -2.56
CA VAL A 24 -4.13 0.87 -2.22
C VAL A 24 -3.65 0.18 -0.93
N ALA A 25 -2.34 0.00 -0.75
CA ALA A 25 -1.80 -0.57 0.48
C ALA A 25 -2.11 0.28 1.72
N CYS A 26 -1.97 1.61 1.64
CA CYS A 26 -2.34 2.54 2.71
C CYS A 26 -3.83 2.42 3.04
N ASN A 27 -4.72 2.42 2.03
CA ASN A 27 -6.16 2.31 2.24
C ASN A 27 -6.55 1.01 2.96
N VAL A 28 -5.94 -0.12 2.56
CA VAL A 28 -6.17 -1.42 3.21
C VAL A 28 -5.67 -1.40 4.64
N MET A 29 -4.47 -0.88 4.87
CA MET A 29 -3.88 -0.74 6.20
C MET A 29 -4.76 0.10 7.12
N THR A 30 -5.28 1.24 6.65
CA THR A 30 -6.22 2.07 7.42
C THR A 30 -7.48 1.30 7.80
N GLN A 31 -8.05 0.52 6.89
CA GLN A 31 -9.23 -0.29 7.19
C GLN A 31 -8.93 -1.38 8.23
N ILE A 32 -7.77 -2.03 8.14
CA ILE A 32 -7.34 -3.03 9.15
C ILE A 32 -7.19 -2.37 10.52
N ILE A 33 -6.53 -1.22 10.60
CA ILE A 33 -6.33 -0.47 11.85
C ILE A 33 -7.68 -0.10 12.47
N ALA A 34 -8.61 0.44 11.66
CA ALA A 34 -9.94 0.78 12.12
C ALA A 34 -10.68 -0.43 12.71
N GLN A 35 -10.60 -1.60 12.05
CA GLN A 35 -11.21 -2.83 12.55
C GLN A 35 -10.60 -3.31 13.86
N ILE A 36 -9.27 -3.24 14.02
CA ILE A 36 -8.62 -3.64 15.28
C ILE A 36 -9.00 -2.65 16.39
N ALA A 37 -9.00 -1.34 16.11
CA ALA A 37 -9.39 -0.30 17.06
C ALA A 37 -10.85 -0.41 17.51
N SER A 38 -11.76 -0.88 16.66
CA SER A 38 -13.15 -1.15 17.05
C SER A 38 -13.32 -2.41 17.91
N ASN A 39 -12.34 -3.32 17.92
CA ASN A 39 -12.43 -4.62 18.61
C ASN A 39 -11.41 -4.78 19.75
N GLN A 40 -10.66 -3.73 20.09
CA GLN A 40 -9.68 -3.73 21.17
C GLN A 40 -9.76 -2.43 21.96
N TYR A 41 -9.68 -2.52 23.29
CA TYR A 41 -9.69 -1.36 24.19
C TYR A 41 -8.27 -0.81 24.53
N GLY A 42 -7.24 -1.31 23.86
CA GLY A 42 -5.82 -1.00 24.12
C GLY A 42 -5.11 -0.38 22.93
N GLY A 43 -3.87 0.08 23.15
CA GLY A 43 -3.02 0.64 22.11
C GLY A 43 -2.56 -0.41 21.07
N GLN A 44 -2.29 0.06 19.86
CA GLN A 44 -1.80 -0.76 18.75
C GLN A 44 -0.43 -0.27 18.30
N SER A 45 0.53 -1.17 18.25
CA SER A 45 1.83 -0.92 17.62
C SER A 45 1.80 -1.44 16.20
N ILE A 46 2.12 -0.56 15.25
CA ILE A 46 2.04 -0.87 13.83
C ILE A 46 3.38 -0.51 13.19
N ASP A 47 3.96 -1.48 12.50
CA ASP A 47 5.16 -1.28 11.70
C ASP A 47 4.79 -0.79 10.29
N ILE A 48 5.12 0.47 10.00
CA ILE A 48 4.86 1.11 8.70
C ILE A 48 5.83 0.68 7.60
N SER A 49 6.99 0.11 7.97
CA SER A 49 8.04 -0.27 7.00
C SER A 49 7.56 -1.33 6.01
N CYS A 50 6.55 -2.12 6.39
CA CYS A 50 5.91 -3.11 5.52
C CYS A 50 5.25 -2.49 4.26
N LEU A 51 4.99 -1.18 4.25
CA LEU A 51 4.49 -0.47 3.07
C LEU A 51 5.58 -0.16 2.02
N GLY A 52 6.87 -0.23 2.40
CA GLY A 52 7.98 0.22 1.56
C GLY A 52 8.05 -0.46 0.19
N LYS A 53 7.70 -1.76 0.11
CA LYS A 53 7.66 -2.47 -1.17
C LYS A 53 6.61 -1.91 -2.15
N TYR A 54 5.51 -1.38 -1.64
CA TYR A 54 4.46 -0.78 -2.47
C TYR A 54 4.83 0.63 -2.91
N LEU A 55 5.61 1.34 -2.08
CA LEU A 55 6.17 2.65 -2.42
C LEU A 55 7.07 2.54 -3.65
N ARG A 56 8.01 1.58 -3.63
CA ARG A 56 8.91 1.34 -4.77
C ARG A 56 8.13 0.99 -6.04
N ARG A 57 7.18 0.05 -5.95
CA ARG A 57 6.33 -0.34 -7.07
C ARG A 57 5.55 0.84 -7.67
N SER A 58 5.01 1.71 -6.81
CA SER A 58 4.30 2.91 -7.26
C SER A 58 5.24 3.91 -7.93
N PHE A 59 6.44 4.10 -7.40
CA PHE A 59 7.48 4.93 -8.01
C PHE A 59 7.83 4.42 -9.41
N ASP A 60 8.19 3.14 -9.54
CA ASP A 60 8.60 2.55 -10.82
C ASP A 60 7.47 2.65 -11.86
N LYS A 61 6.22 2.43 -11.45
CA LYS A 61 5.04 2.61 -12.32
C LYS A 61 4.90 4.06 -12.80
N ASN A 62 4.96 5.02 -11.88
CA ASN A 62 4.78 6.43 -12.21
C ASN A 62 5.93 6.94 -13.09
N LEU A 63 7.17 6.51 -12.82
CA LEU A 63 8.33 6.83 -13.64
C LEU A 63 8.16 6.28 -15.06
N SER A 64 7.75 5.01 -15.21
CA SER A 64 7.45 4.42 -16.52
C SER A 64 6.40 5.24 -17.29
N THR A 65 5.31 5.62 -16.61
CA THR A 65 4.26 6.46 -17.22
C THR A 65 4.78 7.85 -17.59
N ALA A 66 5.63 8.46 -16.76
CA ALA A 66 6.24 9.76 -17.05
C ALA A 66 7.17 9.69 -18.26
N ILE A 67 8.02 8.66 -18.37
CA ILE A 67 8.90 8.43 -19.53
C ILE A 67 8.08 8.26 -20.81
N GLU A 68 7.03 7.43 -20.77
CA GLU A 68 6.14 7.23 -21.93
C GLU A 68 5.43 8.51 -22.37
N THR A 69 5.08 9.37 -21.41
CA THR A 69 4.34 10.62 -21.67
C THR A 69 5.25 11.75 -22.16
N LEU A 70 6.45 11.87 -21.59
CA LEU A 70 7.36 12.99 -21.84
C LEU A 70 8.37 12.69 -22.97
N GLY A 71 8.69 11.41 -23.22
CA GLY A 71 9.73 11.02 -24.17
C GLY A 71 11.15 11.41 -23.75
N ASP A 72 11.32 11.96 -22.54
CA ASP A 72 12.57 12.45 -21.98
C ASP A 72 12.76 11.87 -20.57
N VAL A 73 13.82 11.08 -20.42
CA VAL A 73 14.14 10.34 -19.18
C VAL A 73 14.64 11.29 -18.08
N ASP A 74 15.45 12.30 -18.44
CA ASP A 74 16.03 13.24 -17.48
C ASP A 74 14.98 14.17 -16.89
N LEU A 75 13.92 14.46 -17.66
CA LEU A 75 12.76 15.20 -17.17
C LEU A 75 11.83 14.33 -16.33
N ALA A 76 11.71 13.04 -16.65
CA ALA A 76 10.85 12.10 -15.93
C ALA A 76 11.40 11.67 -14.56
N GLU A 77 12.73 11.72 -14.37
CA GLU A 77 13.39 11.41 -13.09
C GLU A 77 13.47 12.59 -12.10
N LYS A 78 13.14 13.81 -12.54
CA LYS A 78 13.12 15.03 -11.73
C LYS A 78 11.81 15.25 -10.99
#